data_AF-A0A843E0G7-F1
#
_entry.id   AF-A0A843E0G7-F1
#
_cell.length_a   1.000
_cell.length_b   1.000
_cell.length_c   1.000
_cell.angle_alpha   90.00
_cell.angle_beta   90.00
_cell.angle_gamma   90.00
#
_symmetry.space_group_name_H-M   'P 1'
#
loop_
_entity.id
_entity.type
_entity.pdbx_description
1 polymer ?
#
loop_
_entity_poly.entity_id
_entity_poly.type
_entity_poly.pdbx_seq_one_letter_code
_entity_poly.pdbx_strand_id
1 'polypeptide(L)'
;GVNGLINAVYNNANQTVIILDNRITAMTGHQPNPNTGMTACGVESPKVSLEEIARACGVKFVEAVDPYDLTHLLAVLKEAKEREGVKVIIAKQPCVIMNKRLGIKRSRYVVDSDRCLKCGACIRYGCPALETDENGAARTTSLCTGCGVCADICPAGAIHRGGARS
;
A
#
# COMPACT_ATOMS: atom_id res chain seq x y z
N GLY A 1 10.99 -1.65 15.11
CA GLY A 1 11.83 -0.43 15.16
C GLY A 1 13.26 -0.75 14.76
N VAL A 2 14.10 0.26 14.49
CA VAL A 2 15.46 0.08 13.94
C VAL A 2 16.33 -0.85 14.78
N ASN A 3 16.29 -0.75 16.12
CA ASN A 3 17.03 -1.65 17.01
C ASN A 3 16.69 -3.13 16.80
N GLY A 4 15.42 -3.43 16.55
CA GLY A 4 14.98 -4.80 16.25
C GLY A 4 15.52 -5.31 14.92
N LEU A 5 15.65 -4.43 13.92
CA LEU A 5 16.23 -4.78 12.63
C LEU A 5 17.73 -5.07 12.77
N ILE A 6 18.46 -4.24 13.50
CA ILE A 6 19.90 -4.46 13.79
C ILE A 6 20.10 -5.81 14.49
N ASN A 7 19.30 -6.09 15.54
CA ASN A 7 19.39 -7.36 16.26
C ASN A 7 19.07 -8.56 15.37
N ALA A 8 18.08 -8.44 14.49
CA ALA A 8 17.74 -9.50 13.54
C ALA A 8 18.90 -9.79 12.57
N VAL A 9 19.55 -8.75 12.05
CA VAL A 9 20.70 -8.90 11.14
C VAL A 9 21.89 -9.50 11.88
N TYR A 10 22.19 -8.99 13.09
CA TYR A 10 23.29 -9.49 13.92
C TYR A 10 23.19 -10.99 14.21
N ASN A 11 21.97 -11.47 14.49
CA ASN A 11 21.72 -12.90 14.78
C ASN A 11 21.44 -13.73 13.51
N ASN A 12 21.61 -13.17 12.31
CA ASN A 12 21.32 -13.82 11.03
C ASN A 12 19.92 -14.47 10.98
N ALA A 13 18.90 -13.79 11.54
CA ALA A 13 17.54 -14.28 11.55
C ALA A 13 17.00 -14.44 10.12
N ASN A 14 16.30 -15.54 9.84
CA ASN A 14 15.67 -15.74 8.53
C ASN A 14 14.24 -15.21 8.51
N GLN A 15 14.07 -13.91 8.22
CA GLN A 15 12.75 -13.26 8.23
C GLN A 15 12.63 -12.17 7.17
N THR A 16 11.39 -11.90 6.75
CA THR A 16 11.05 -10.80 5.84
C THR A 16 10.28 -9.74 6.62
N VAL A 17 10.82 -8.53 6.68
CA VAL A 17 10.20 -7.38 7.34
C VAL A 17 9.57 -6.51 6.25
N ILE A 18 8.25 -6.34 6.32
CA ILE A 18 7.52 -5.45 5.41
C ILE A 18 7.20 -4.15 6.14
N ILE A 19 7.75 -3.03 5.66
CA ILE A 19 7.52 -1.70 6.22
C ILE A 19 6.44 -1.01 5.38
N LEU A 20 5.31 -0.69 6.00
CA LEU A 20 4.22 0.07 5.39
C LEU A 20 4.50 1.56 5.57
N ASP A 21 5.11 2.17 4.55
CA ASP A 21 5.48 3.58 4.58
C ASP A 21 4.38 4.46 3.96
N ASN A 22 3.59 5.06 4.84
CA ASN A 22 2.56 6.03 4.50
C ASN A 22 3.01 7.50 4.58
N ARG A 23 4.31 7.76 4.78
CA ARG A 23 4.97 9.07 4.94
C ARG A 23 4.45 9.95 6.09
N ILE A 24 3.61 9.41 6.98
CA ILE A 24 3.00 10.16 8.10
C ILE A 24 2.51 9.21 9.21
N THR A 25 2.48 9.61 10.48
CA THR A 25 1.83 8.78 11.52
C THR A 25 0.31 8.93 11.47
N ALA A 26 -0.32 8.23 10.53
CA ALA A 26 -1.75 8.37 10.23
C ALA A 26 -2.66 8.09 11.44
N MET A 27 -2.35 7.07 12.25
CA MET A 27 -3.20 6.60 13.36
C MET A 27 -3.22 7.55 14.57
N THR A 28 -2.19 8.38 14.76
CA THR A 28 -2.05 9.27 15.93
C THR A 28 -2.31 10.73 15.58
N GLY A 29 -3.24 10.97 14.66
CA GLY A 29 -3.63 12.33 14.26
C GLY A 29 -2.77 12.95 13.16
N HIS A 30 -2.09 12.14 12.35
CA HIS A 30 -1.31 12.60 11.19
C HIS A 30 -0.12 13.47 11.57
N GLN A 31 0.63 13.07 12.60
CA GLN A 31 1.83 13.81 12.97
C GLN A 31 2.94 13.57 11.92
N PRO A 32 3.76 14.59 11.63
CA PRO A 32 4.97 14.39 10.84
C PRO A 32 5.85 13.34 11.51
N ASN A 33 6.52 12.53 10.70
CA ASN A 33 7.52 11.58 11.15
C ASN A 33 8.84 11.84 10.40
N PRO A 34 9.95 11.19 10.79
CA PRO A 34 11.25 11.42 10.15
C PRO A 34 11.28 11.17 8.64
N ASN A 35 10.30 10.44 8.10
CA ASN A 35 10.16 10.19 6.67
C ASN A 35 9.29 11.24 5.95
N THR A 36 8.60 12.11 6.69
CA THR A 36 7.85 13.24 6.15
C THR A 36 8.77 14.38 5.69
N GLY A 37 9.94 14.55 6.34
CA GLY A 37 10.88 15.65 6.05
C GLY A 37 10.46 16.99 6.64
N MET A 38 9.60 16.95 7.66
CA MET A 38 9.12 18.12 8.37
C MET A 38 8.99 17.76 9.85
N THR A 39 9.38 18.68 10.72
CA THR A 39 9.21 18.54 12.17
C THR A 39 7.74 18.76 12.56
N ALA A 40 7.38 18.40 13.79
CA ALA A 40 6.05 18.68 14.34
C ALA A 40 5.69 20.18 14.34
N CYS A 41 6.69 21.07 14.33
CA CYS A 41 6.51 22.53 14.30
C CYS A 41 6.40 23.11 12.88
N GLY A 42 6.37 22.27 11.84
CA GLY A 42 6.28 22.73 10.45
C GLY A 42 7.61 23.16 9.83
N VAL A 43 8.72 22.98 10.54
CA VAL A 43 10.06 23.30 10.02
C VAL A 43 10.55 22.14 9.15
N GLU A 44 11.08 22.45 7.97
CA GLU A 44 11.69 21.46 7.09
C GLU A 44 12.87 20.76 7.78
N SER A 45 12.97 19.45 7.60
CA SER A 45 13.96 18.60 8.24
C SER A 45 14.49 17.58 7.24
N PRO A 46 15.74 17.12 7.38
CA PRO A 46 16.25 16.02 6.57
C PRO A 46 15.28 14.82 6.57
N LYS A 47 15.01 14.30 5.38
CA LYS A 47 14.20 13.09 5.20
C LYS A 47 15.05 11.87 5.48
N VAL A 48 14.55 11.01 6.35
CA VAL A 48 15.20 9.76 6.67
C VAL A 48 14.78 8.69 5.66
N SER A 49 15.73 8.17 4.89
CA SER A 49 15.48 7.06 3.97
C SER A 49 15.46 5.72 4.72
N LEU A 50 14.30 5.06 4.73
CA LEU A 50 14.16 3.72 5.30
C LEU A 50 15.01 2.68 4.54
N GLU A 51 15.22 2.88 3.24
CA GLU A 51 16.07 2.01 2.43
C GLU A 51 17.53 2.10 2.88
N GLU A 52 18.04 3.32 3.02
CA GLU A 52 19.41 3.57 3.45
C GLU A 52 19.64 3.06 4.87
N ILE A 53 18.68 3.30 5.79
CA ILE A 53 18.75 2.73 7.14
C ILE A 53 18.80 1.21 7.10
N ALA A 54 17.92 0.56 6.34
CA ALA A 54 17.89 -0.90 6.27
C ALA A 54 19.21 -1.46 5.72
N ARG A 55 19.75 -0.85 4.66
CA ARG A 55 21.06 -1.23 4.10
C ARG A 55 22.20 -1.00 5.11
N ALA A 56 22.19 0.15 5.81
CA ALA A 56 23.18 0.47 6.84
C ALA A 56 23.12 -0.49 8.05
N CYS A 57 21.94 -1.04 8.36
CA CYS A 57 21.78 -2.09 9.37
C CYS A 57 22.34 -3.46 8.92
N GLY A 58 22.83 -3.60 7.69
CA GLY A 58 23.41 -4.82 7.14
C GLY A 58 22.43 -5.72 6.39
N VAL A 59 21.22 -5.23 6.09
CA VAL A 59 20.24 -5.99 5.28
C VAL A 59 20.72 -6.03 3.83
N LYS A 60 20.87 -7.25 3.28
CA LYS A 60 21.36 -7.47 1.92
C LYS A 60 20.28 -7.27 0.84
N PHE A 61 19.03 -7.57 1.19
CA PHE A 61 17.89 -7.42 0.28
C PHE A 61 16.95 -6.35 0.82
N VAL A 62 16.90 -5.22 0.11
CA VAL A 62 16.06 -4.07 0.44
C VAL A 62 15.40 -3.59 -0.84
N GLU A 63 14.09 -3.76 -0.94
CA GLU A 63 13.31 -3.37 -2.12
C GLU A 63 12.15 -2.45 -1.73
N ALA A 64 11.95 -1.38 -2.52
CA ALA A 64 10.84 -0.46 -2.35
C ALA A 64 9.83 -0.67 -3.46
N VAL A 65 8.56 -0.86 -3.08
CA VAL A 65 7.49 -1.26 -3.99
C VAL A 65 6.27 -0.38 -3.83
N ASP A 66 5.51 -0.20 -4.91
CA ASP A 66 4.16 0.36 -4.81
C ASP A 66 3.18 -0.78 -4.46
N PRO A 67 2.48 -0.76 -3.31
CA PRO A 67 1.46 -1.74 -2.97
C PRO A 67 0.26 -1.79 -3.93
N TYR A 68 0.08 -0.79 -4.81
CA TYR A 68 -0.93 -0.83 -5.88
C TYR A 68 -0.45 -1.55 -7.15
N ASP A 69 0.86 -1.76 -7.32
CA ASP A 69 1.40 -2.64 -8.36
C ASP A 69 1.48 -4.08 -7.83
N LEU A 70 0.37 -4.81 -7.97
CA LEU A 70 0.27 -6.17 -7.47
C LEU A 70 1.26 -7.13 -8.15
N THR A 71 1.55 -6.90 -9.43
CA THR A 71 2.46 -7.77 -10.21
C THR A 71 3.88 -7.67 -9.67
N HIS A 72 4.37 -6.44 -9.51
CA HIS A 72 5.70 -6.19 -8.97
C HIS A 72 5.80 -6.61 -7.50
N LEU A 73 4.78 -6.29 -6.68
CA LEU A 73 4.74 -6.69 -5.27
C LEU A 73 4.84 -8.21 -5.11
N LEU A 74 4.08 -8.98 -5.88
CA LEU A 74 4.11 -10.45 -5.82
C LEU A 74 5.45 -11.02 -6.26
N ALA A 75 6.07 -10.45 -7.30
CA ALA A 75 7.39 -10.85 -7.76
C ALA A 75 8.45 -10.63 -6.67
N VAL A 76 8.48 -9.44 -6.06
CA VAL A 76 9.42 -9.10 -4.98
C VAL A 76 9.20 -9.97 -3.73
N LEU A 77 7.94 -10.25 -3.37
CA LEU A 77 7.63 -11.14 -2.25
C LEU A 77 8.10 -12.57 -2.51
N LYS A 78 7.96 -13.07 -3.74
CA LYS A 78 8.43 -14.41 -4.13
C LYS A 78 9.95 -14.48 -4.06
N GLU A 79 10.65 -13.49 -4.61
CA GLU A 79 12.10 -13.41 -4.54
C GLU A 79 12.60 -13.33 -3.09
N ALA A 80 11.97 -12.51 -2.25
CA ALA A 80 12.33 -12.39 -0.84
C ALA A 80 12.13 -13.70 -0.06
N LYS A 81 11.12 -14.50 -0.44
CA LYS A 81 10.85 -15.81 0.16
C LYS A 81 11.94 -16.83 -0.17
N GLU A 82 12.50 -16.76 -1.38
CA GLU A 82 13.56 -17.67 -1.84
C GLU A 82 14.94 -17.31 -1.28
N ARG A 83 15.09 -16.12 -0.68
CA ARG A 83 16.34 -15.65 -0.07
C ARG A 83 16.40 -15.95 1.42
N GLU A 84 17.58 -16.33 1.90
CA GLU A 84 17.87 -16.51 3.33
C GLU A 84 18.30 -15.21 4.01
N GLY A 85 18.25 -15.20 5.34
CA GLY A 85 18.59 -14.06 6.18
C GLY A 85 17.46 -13.04 6.31
N VAL A 86 17.83 -11.82 6.71
CA VAL A 86 16.89 -10.71 6.88
C VAL A 86 16.66 -10.03 5.54
N LYS A 87 15.39 -9.87 5.15
CA LYS A 87 14.94 -9.13 3.97
C LYS A 87 14.05 -7.97 4.42
N VAL A 88 14.15 -6.83 3.75
CA VAL A 88 13.27 -5.69 3.99
C VAL A 88 12.56 -5.31 2.70
N ILE A 89 11.23 -5.22 2.75
CA ILE A 89 10.40 -4.70 1.66
C ILE A 89 9.69 -3.46 2.16
N ILE A 90 9.77 -2.35 1.45
CA ILE A 90 9.19 -1.07 1.86
C ILE A 90 8.05 -0.75 0.88
N ALA A 91 6.82 -0.95 1.34
CA ALA A 91 5.63 -0.60 0.57
C ALA A 91 5.34 0.89 0.74
N LYS A 92 5.60 1.69 -0.29
CA LYS A 92 5.48 3.17 -0.24
C LYS A 92 4.22 3.65 -0.92
N GLN A 93 3.30 4.24 -0.15
CA GLN A 93 2.17 5.02 -0.70
C GLN A 93 1.79 6.16 0.23
N PRO A 94 1.53 7.38 -0.27
CA PRO A 94 1.01 8.44 0.57
C PRO A 94 -0.33 8.06 1.21
N CYS A 95 -0.53 8.47 2.47
CA CYS A 95 -1.80 8.28 3.15
C CYS A 95 -2.97 8.91 2.35
N VAL A 96 -4.04 8.14 2.12
CA VAL A 96 -5.22 8.60 1.38
C VAL A 96 -5.85 9.84 2.02
N ILE A 97 -5.83 9.95 3.36
CA ILE A 97 -6.38 11.10 4.08
C ILE A 97 -5.55 12.36 3.77
N MET A 98 -4.23 12.23 3.69
CA MET A 98 -3.35 13.33 3.29
C MET A 98 -3.60 13.75 1.85
N ASN A 99 -3.73 12.80 0.92
CA ASN A 99 -4.08 13.12 -0.47
C ASN A 99 -5.39 13.91 -0.56
N LYS A 100 -6.42 13.53 0.20
CA LYS A 100 -7.68 14.28 0.27
C LYS A 100 -7.49 15.70 0.81
N ARG A 101 -6.68 15.89 1.87
CA ARG A 101 -6.38 17.22 2.44
C ARG A 101 -5.62 18.11 1.46
N LEU A 102 -4.73 17.53 0.66
CA LEU A 102 -3.98 18.22 -0.40
C LEU A 102 -4.81 18.44 -1.68
N GLY A 103 -6.09 18.10 -1.68
CA GLY A 103 -6.97 18.26 -2.85
C GLY A 103 -6.73 17.26 -3.98
N ILE A 104 -5.90 16.23 -3.77
CA ILE A 104 -5.63 15.18 -4.76
C ILE A 104 -6.86 14.27 -4.87
N LYS A 105 -7.70 14.49 -5.88
CA LYS A 105 -8.87 13.67 -6.18
C LYS A 105 -8.50 12.58 -7.19
N ARG A 106 -8.64 11.32 -6.80
CA ARG A 106 -8.62 10.18 -7.73
C ARG A 106 -10.05 9.80 -8.11
N SER A 107 -10.29 9.48 -9.37
CA SER A 107 -11.58 8.93 -9.81
C SER A 107 -11.88 7.64 -9.07
N ARG A 108 -13.13 7.50 -8.63
CA ARG A 108 -13.62 6.26 -8.04
C ARG A 108 -13.71 5.20 -9.14
N TYR A 109 -13.56 3.94 -8.75
CA TYR A 109 -13.92 2.84 -9.63
C TYR A 109 -15.41 2.54 -9.50
N VAL A 110 -15.99 2.01 -10.56
CA VAL A 110 -17.40 1.64 -10.67
C VAL A 110 -17.45 0.21 -11.20
N VAL A 111 -18.37 -0.58 -10.67
CA VAL A 111 -18.66 -1.93 -11.19
C VAL A 111 -19.79 -1.83 -12.20
N ASP A 112 -19.57 -2.38 -13.38
CA ASP A 112 -20.58 -2.68 -14.37
C ASP A 112 -21.30 -3.97 -13.95
N SER A 113 -22.56 -3.86 -13.55
CA SER A 113 -23.38 -4.99 -13.07
C SER A 113 -23.65 -6.01 -14.17
N ASP A 114 -23.77 -5.58 -15.42
CA ASP A 114 -24.14 -6.43 -16.55
C ASP A 114 -22.96 -7.33 -16.96
N ARG A 115 -21.74 -6.84 -16.73
CA ARG A 115 -20.50 -7.60 -16.96
C ARG A 115 -20.04 -8.38 -15.72
N CYS A 116 -20.69 -8.20 -14.58
CA CYS A 116 -20.26 -8.81 -13.32
C CYS A 116 -20.58 -10.30 -13.27
N LEU A 117 -19.55 -11.14 -13.21
CA LEU A 117 -19.70 -12.61 -13.09
C LEU A 117 -20.07 -13.08 -11.67
N LYS A 118 -20.25 -12.18 -10.70
CA LYS A 118 -20.55 -12.52 -9.28
C LYS A 118 -19.53 -13.48 -8.64
N CYS A 119 -18.30 -13.52 -9.15
CA CYS A 119 -17.26 -14.47 -8.70
C CYS A 119 -16.65 -14.17 -7.33
N GLY A 120 -16.91 -12.97 -6.78
CA GLY A 120 -16.44 -12.53 -5.46
C GLY A 120 -14.93 -12.25 -5.36
N ALA A 121 -14.15 -12.28 -6.45
CA ALA A 121 -12.70 -12.05 -6.40
C ALA A 121 -12.35 -10.69 -5.76
N CYS A 122 -13.06 -9.64 -6.18
CA CYS A 122 -12.88 -8.28 -5.65
C CYS A 122 -13.37 -8.12 -4.21
N ILE A 123 -14.34 -8.93 -3.77
CA ILE A 123 -14.82 -8.96 -2.38
C ILE A 123 -13.81 -9.68 -1.48
N ARG A 124 -13.26 -10.83 -1.92
CA ARG A 124 -12.22 -11.57 -1.18
C ARG A 124 -10.93 -10.79 -0.99
N TYR A 125 -10.62 -9.85 -1.89
CA TYR A 125 -9.53 -8.90 -1.69
C TYR A 125 -9.71 -8.03 -0.44
N GLY A 126 -10.93 -7.85 0.05
CA GLY A 126 -11.19 -7.18 1.33
C GLY A 126 -11.19 -5.66 1.25
N CYS A 127 -11.48 -5.07 0.08
CA CYS A 127 -11.61 -3.63 -0.03
C CYS A 127 -12.87 -3.16 0.73
N PRO A 128 -12.76 -2.21 1.69
CA PRO A 128 -13.93 -1.69 2.42
C PRO A 128 -14.87 -0.85 1.54
N ALA A 129 -14.45 -0.52 0.32
CA ALA A 129 -15.26 0.21 -0.65
C ALA A 129 -16.04 -0.71 -1.60
N LEU A 130 -16.00 -2.02 -1.40
CA LEU A 130 -16.75 -2.99 -2.19
C LEU A 130 -17.69 -3.78 -1.30
N GLU A 131 -18.95 -3.86 -1.74
CA GLU A 131 -20.01 -4.61 -1.08
C GLU A 131 -20.70 -5.48 -2.12
N THR A 132 -21.42 -6.49 -1.67
CA THR A 132 -22.30 -7.29 -2.53
C THR A 132 -23.70 -6.68 -2.48
N ASP A 133 -24.31 -6.46 -3.64
CA ASP A 133 -25.70 -6.02 -3.74
C ASP A 133 -26.70 -7.16 -3.51
N GLU A 134 -27.99 -6.82 -3.58
CA GLU A 134 -29.13 -7.72 -3.39
C GLU A 134 -29.12 -8.91 -4.36
N ASN A 135 -28.53 -8.73 -5.54
CA ASN A 135 -28.47 -9.71 -6.61
C ASN A 135 -27.18 -10.55 -6.58
N GLY A 136 -26.30 -10.33 -5.60
CA GLY A 136 -25.01 -11.01 -5.51
C GLY A 136 -23.90 -10.39 -6.37
N ALA A 137 -24.14 -9.27 -7.04
CA ALA A 137 -23.12 -8.57 -7.81
C ALA A 137 -22.30 -7.63 -6.92
N ALA A 138 -21.03 -7.41 -7.28
CA ALA A 138 -20.20 -6.46 -6.56
C ALA A 138 -20.63 -5.03 -6.88
N ARG A 139 -20.64 -4.14 -5.88
CA ARG A 139 -20.94 -2.72 -6.02
C ARG A 139 -19.89 -1.89 -5.29
N THR A 140 -19.50 -0.76 -5.89
CA THR A 140 -18.56 0.19 -5.25
C THR A 140 -19.29 1.24 -4.43
N THR A 141 -18.77 1.55 -3.24
CA THR A 141 -19.34 2.56 -2.33
C THR A 141 -18.59 3.90 -2.40
N SER A 142 -19.11 4.90 -1.68
CA SER A 142 -18.49 6.23 -1.58
C SER A 142 -17.12 6.23 -0.88
N LEU A 143 -16.77 5.14 -0.19
CA LEU A 143 -15.47 4.94 0.47
C LEU A 143 -14.33 4.72 -0.52
N CYS A 144 -14.62 4.48 -1.81
CA CYS A 144 -13.60 4.24 -2.82
C CYS A 144 -12.61 5.39 -2.92
N THR A 145 -11.32 5.03 -2.88
CA THR A 145 -10.18 5.95 -2.88
C THR A 145 -9.44 5.98 -4.22
N GLY A 146 -9.84 5.12 -5.17
CA GLY A 146 -9.27 5.08 -6.51
C GLY A 146 -7.91 4.38 -6.61
N CYS A 147 -7.65 3.33 -5.79
CA CYS A 147 -6.39 2.57 -5.87
C CYS A 147 -6.25 1.75 -7.16
N GLY A 148 -7.35 1.22 -7.72
CA GLY A 148 -7.37 0.46 -8.96
C GLY A 148 -7.15 -1.04 -8.83
N VAL A 149 -6.67 -1.52 -7.68
CA VAL A 149 -6.40 -2.97 -7.46
C VAL A 149 -7.61 -3.86 -7.75
N CYS A 150 -8.82 -3.40 -7.44
CA CYS A 150 -10.04 -4.15 -7.72
C CYS A 150 -10.31 -4.34 -9.22
N ALA A 151 -9.89 -3.39 -10.07
CA ALA A 151 -9.99 -3.53 -11.53
C ALA A 151 -8.98 -4.56 -12.05
N ASP A 152 -7.75 -4.53 -11.55
CA ASP A 152 -6.68 -5.44 -11.99
C ASP A 152 -6.98 -6.91 -11.66
N ILE A 153 -7.63 -7.17 -10.51
CA ILE A 153 -8.01 -8.54 -10.11
C ILE A 153 -9.34 -9.01 -10.70
N CYS A 154 -10.08 -8.17 -11.42
CA CYS A 154 -11.39 -8.53 -11.94
C CYS A 154 -11.25 -9.36 -13.23
N PRO A 155 -11.55 -10.67 -13.23
CA PRO A 155 -11.36 -11.52 -14.42
C PRO A 155 -12.31 -11.15 -15.58
N ALA A 156 -13.44 -10.50 -15.27
CA ALA A 156 -14.43 -10.06 -16.25
C ALA A 156 -14.12 -8.69 -16.88
N GLY A 157 -13.14 -7.96 -16.31
CA GLY A 157 -12.92 -6.55 -16.63
C GLY A 157 -14.16 -5.68 -16.35
N ALA A 158 -15.00 -6.06 -15.38
CA ALA A 158 -16.26 -5.39 -15.07
C ALA A 158 -16.06 -4.12 -14.20
N ILE A 159 -14.85 -3.86 -13.71
CA ILE A 159 -14.57 -2.73 -12.82
C ILE A 159 -13.69 -1.73 -13.58
N HIS A 160 -14.16 -0.48 -13.70
CA HIS A 160 -13.50 0.56 -14.47
C HIS A 160 -13.50 1.90 -13.73
N ARG A 161 -12.65 2.84 -14.14
CA ARG A 161 -12.65 4.20 -13.57
C ARG A 161 -13.95 4.89 -13.94
N GLY A 162 -14.72 5.28 -12.93
CA GLY A 162 -15.88 6.14 -13.12
C GLY A 162 -15.45 7.50 -13.65
N GLY A 163 -16.24 8.07 -14.55
CA GLY A 163 -16.05 9.43 -15.02
C GLY A 163 -15.90 10.38 -13.84
N ALA A 164 -14.89 11.25 -13.88
CA ALA A 164 -14.71 12.28 -12.86
C ALA A 164 -15.96 13.15 -12.85
N ARG A 165 -16.78 13.06 -11.80
CA ARG A 165 -17.72 14.15 -11.51
C ARG A 165 -16.87 15.33 -11.05
N SER A 166 -16.80 16.34 -11.91
CA SER A 166 -16.27 17.69 -11.67
C SER A 166 -16.75 18.24 -10.33
#